data_AF-A0A8J7R4F0-F1
#
_entry.id   AF-A0A8J7R4F0-F1
#
_cell.length_a   1.000
_cell.length_b   1.000
_cell.length_c   1.000
_cell.angle_alpha   90.00
_cell.angle_beta   90.00
_cell.angle_gamma   90.00
#
_symmetry.space_group_name_H-M   'P 1'
#
loop_
_entity.id
_entity.type
_entity.pdbx_description
1 polymer ?
#
loop_
_entity_poly.entity_id
_entity_poly.type
_entity_poly.pdbx_seq_one_letter_code
_entity_poly.pdbx_strand_id
1 'polypeptide(L)'
;MDIAERINQIIDREGLTVASFARKIGVGDQTVRSVCVLKRNKPGFEFLSNLIQTFEWLNPVWVLTGKGEMVLDSDRNERCSGDSVAELVKYLREKDEKIERLIEEKTTWKIKYEMTSGE
;
A
#
# COMPACT_ATOMS: atom_id res chain seq x y z
N MET A 1 -0.92 14.42 -15.73
CA MET A 1 -0.47 13.24 -16.49
C MET A 1 -1.68 12.49 -17.01
N ASP A 2 -1.80 12.39 -18.32
CA ASP A 2 -2.87 11.61 -18.95
C ASP A 2 -2.55 10.10 -18.95
N ILE A 3 -3.51 9.27 -19.36
CA ILE A 3 -3.32 7.81 -19.38
C ILE A 3 -2.36 7.36 -20.48
N ALA A 4 -2.26 8.11 -21.58
CA ALA A 4 -1.34 7.80 -22.67
C ALA A 4 0.12 7.99 -22.22
N GLU A 5 0.40 9.06 -21.47
CA GLU A 5 1.69 9.34 -20.83
C GLU A 5 2.08 8.24 -19.84
N ARG A 6 1.11 7.76 -19.03
CA ARG A 6 1.34 6.62 -18.14
C ARG A 6 1.71 5.35 -18.89
N ILE A 7 1.00 5.05 -19.98
CA ILE A 7 1.30 3.88 -20.80
C ILE A 7 2.67 4.01 -21.48
N ASN A 8 3.01 5.20 -21.99
CA ASN A 8 4.34 5.46 -22.55
C ASN A 8 5.45 5.26 -21.51
N GLN A 9 5.26 5.69 -20.26
CA GLN A 9 6.24 5.42 -19.20
C GLN A 9 6.43 3.92 -18.92
N ILE A 10 5.37 3.12 -19.02
CA ILE A 10 5.47 1.66 -18.90
C ILE A 10 6.26 1.08 -20.08
N ILE A 11 5.97 1.54 -21.30
CA ILE A 11 6.68 1.12 -22.52
C ILE A 11 8.17 1.44 -22.43
N ASP A 12 8.50 2.67 -22.02
CA ASP A 12 9.88 3.16 -21.90
C ASP A 12 10.65 2.38 -20.81
N ARG A 13 10.02 2.16 -19.64
CA ARG A 13 10.62 1.39 -18.55
C ARG A 13 10.95 -0.05 -18.95
N GLU A 14 10.06 -0.69 -19.72
CA GLU A 14 10.27 -2.05 -20.20
C GLU A 14 11.24 -2.12 -21.39
N GLY A 15 11.68 -0.98 -21.93
CA GLY A 15 12.55 -0.92 -23.11
C GLY A 15 11.88 -1.47 -24.37
N LEU A 16 10.55 -1.37 -24.47
CA LEU A 16 9.78 -1.97 -25.55
C LEU A 16 9.48 -0.98 -26.66
N THR A 17 9.43 -1.46 -27.89
CA THR A 17 8.75 -0.75 -28.98
C THR A 17 7.24 -0.88 -28.84
N VAL A 18 6.47 0.01 -29.49
CA VAL A 18 4.99 -0.06 -29.56
C VAL A 18 4.52 -1.44 -30.03
N ALA A 19 5.17 -2.00 -31.06
CA ALA A 19 4.80 -3.30 -31.62
C ALA A 19 5.13 -4.47 -30.69
N SER A 20 6.26 -4.44 -29.97
CA SER A 20 6.58 -5.47 -28.97
C SER A 20 5.68 -5.36 -27.75
N PHE A 21 5.34 -4.14 -27.31
CA PHE A 21 4.42 -3.90 -26.22
C PHE A 21 3.02 -4.42 -26.55
N ALA A 22 2.49 -4.07 -27.73
CA ALA A 22 1.19 -4.53 -28.22
C ALA A 22 1.08 -6.07 -28.16
N ARG A 23 2.10 -6.77 -28.68
CA ARG A 23 2.18 -8.24 -28.61
C ARG A 23 2.25 -8.74 -27.17
N LYS A 24 3.03 -8.09 -26.30
CA LYS A 24 3.22 -8.50 -24.90
C LYS A 24 1.92 -8.43 -24.11
N ILE A 25 1.10 -7.39 -24.31
CA ILE A 25 -0.22 -7.24 -23.67
C ILE A 25 -1.38 -7.83 -24.49
N GLY A 26 -1.10 -8.55 -25.58
CA GLY A 26 -2.12 -9.22 -26.38
C GLY A 26 -3.14 -8.29 -27.07
N VAL A 27 -2.74 -7.08 -27.48
CA VAL A 27 -3.59 -6.14 -28.24
C VAL A 27 -2.97 -5.80 -29.60
N GLY A 28 -3.78 -5.26 -30.52
CA GLY A 28 -3.28 -4.84 -31.84
C GLY A 28 -2.37 -3.60 -31.77
N ASP A 29 -1.32 -3.56 -32.61
CA ASP A 29 -0.39 -2.41 -32.70
C ASP A 29 -1.10 -1.08 -32.97
N GLN A 30 -2.11 -1.10 -33.86
CA GLN A 30 -2.94 0.08 -34.14
C GLN A 30 -3.71 0.57 -32.91
N THR A 31 -4.13 -0.32 -32.01
CA THR A 31 -4.80 0.04 -30.76
C THR A 31 -3.85 0.79 -29.85
N VAL A 32 -2.64 0.27 -29.64
CA VAL A 32 -1.61 0.94 -28.83
C VAL A 32 -1.25 2.29 -29.45
N ARG A 33 -1.03 2.35 -30.77
CA ARG A 33 -0.67 3.59 -31.48
C ARG A 33 -1.79 4.64 -31.40
N SER A 34 -3.06 4.25 -31.48
CA SER A 34 -4.19 5.16 -31.34
C SER A 34 -4.28 5.79 -29.95
N VAL A 35 -3.96 5.02 -28.90
CA VAL A 35 -3.95 5.47 -27.51
C VAL A 35 -2.70 6.30 -27.19
N CYS A 36 -1.51 5.79 -27.52
CA CYS A 36 -0.24 6.29 -26.99
C CYS A 36 0.43 7.33 -27.89
N VAL A 37 0.22 7.24 -29.21
CA VAL A 37 0.87 8.11 -30.21
C VAL A 37 -0.10 9.14 -30.74
N LEU A 38 -1.27 8.71 -31.21
CA LEU A 38 -2.28 9.61 -31.78
C LEU A 38 -3.11 10.31 -30.70
N LYS A 39 -3.15 9.76 -29.47
CA LYS A 39 -3.98 10.22 -28.35
C LYS A 39 -5.45 10.46 -28.75
N ARG A 40 -5.95 9.69 -29.72
CA ARG A 40 -7.31 9.80 -30.27
C ARG A 40 -8.32 8.96 -29.51
N ASN A 41 -7.87 7.83 -28.99
CA ASN A 41 -8.70 6.86 -28.28
C ASN A 41 -8.25 6.71 -26.83
N LYS A 42 -9.21 6.43 -25.95
CA LYS A 42 -8.93 5.94 -24.60
C LYS A 42 -8.75 4.41 -24.63
N PRO A 43 -7.88 3.84 -23.79
CA PRO A 43 -7.79 2.39 -23.68
C PRO A 43 -9.11 1.82 -23.15
N GLY A 44 -9.60 0.76 -23.79
CA GLY A 44 -10.78 0.02 -23.34
C GLY A 44 -10.46 -0.91 -22.16
N PHE A 45 -11.49 -1.59 -21.64
CA PHE A 45 -11.34 -2.51 -20.50
C PHE A 45 -10.32 -3.62 -20.78
N GLU A 46 -10.44 -4.32 -21.92
CA GLU A 46 -9.52 -5.40 -22.31
C GLU A 46 -8.05 -4.94 -22.35
N PHE A 47 -7.80 -3.74 -22.87
CA PHE A 47 -6.45 -3.17 -22.90
C PHE A 47 -5.88 -3.00 -21.49
N LEU A 48 -6.67 -2.40 -20.60
CA LEU A 48 -6.24 -2.13 -19.21
C LEU A 48 -6.10 -3.41 -18.41
N SER A 49 -7.02 -4.36 -18.60
CA SER A 49 -7.00 -5.67 -17.97
C SER A 49 -5.74 -6.43 -18.36
N ASN A 50 -5.45 -6.55 -19.65
CA ASN A 50 -4.25 -7.23 -20.12
C ASN A 50 -2.98 -6.51 -19.67
N LEU A 51 -2.96 -5.18 -19.68
CA LEU A 51 -1.83 -4.38 -19.20
C LEU A 51 -1.49 -4.73 -17.75
N ILE A 52 -2.48 -4.70 -16.87
CA ILE A 52 -2.30 -4.96 -15.43
C ILE A 52 -1.92 -6.43 -15.18
N GLN A 53 -2.49 -7.37 -15.93
CA GLN A 53 -2.14 -8.80 -15.81
C GLN A 53 -0.73 -9.11 -16.34
N THR A 54 -0.25 -8.35 -17.33
CA THR A 54 1.09 -8.57 -17.93
C THR A 54 2.20 -8.05 -17.03
N PHE A 55 1.96 -6.96 -16.30
CA PHE A 55 2.96 -6.29 -15.48
C PHE A 55 2.59 -6.34 -14.00
N GLU A 56 2.91 -7.43 -13.31
CA GLU A 56 2.58 -7.64 -11.89
C GLU A 56 3.16 -6.57 -10.95
N TRP A 57 4.24 -5.88 -11.37
CA TRP A 57 4.85 -4.79 -10.61
C TRP A 57 4.05 -3.48 -10.69
N LEU A 58 3.07 -3.37 -11.60
CA LEU A 58 2.39 -2.12 -11.94
C LEU A 58 1.22 -1.85 -11.00
N ASN A 59 1.17 -0.64 -10.43
CA ASN A 59 0.06 -0.21 -9.60
C ASN A 59 -1.19 0.12 -10.44
N PRO A 60 -2.30 -0.65 -10.31
CA PRO A 60 -3.53 -0.41 -11.07
C PRO A 60 -4.17 0.94 -10.75
N VAL A 61 -4.07 1.39 -9.49
CA VAL A 61 -4.62 2.69 -9.06
C VAL A 61 -3.90 3.82 -9.78
N TRP A 62 -2.59 3.73 -9.91
CA TRP A 62 -1.79 4.72 -10.64
C TRP A 62 -2.15 4.73 -12.13
N VAL A 63 -2.29 3.56 -12.77
CA VAL A 63 -2.68 3.47 -14.19
C VAL A 63 -4.03 4.14 -14.43
N LEU A 64 -5.02 3.88 -13.58
CA LEU A 64 -6.38 4.37 -13.76
C LEU A 64 -6.52 5.85 -13.40
N THR A 65 -5.95 6.25 -12.26
CA THR A 65 -6.22 7.56 -11.65
C THR A 65 -5.09 8.57 -11.83
N GLY A 66 -3.87 8.10 -12.12
CA GLY A 66 -2.65 8.91 -12.10
C GLY A 66 -2.19 9.32 -10.70
N LYS A 67 -2.79 8.77 -9.63
CA LYS A 67 -2.42 9.05 -8.24
C LYS A 67 -1.58 7.92 -7.67
N GLY A 68 -0.68 8.28 -6.75
CA GLY A 68 0.23 7.34 -6.09
C GLY A 68 1.47 7.03 -6.92
N GLU A 69 2.13 5.93 -6.58
CA GLU A 69 3.36 5.48 -7.25
C GLU A 69 3.05 4.50 -8.38
N MET A 70 3.88 4.54 -9.42
CA MET A 70 3.78 3.64 -10.58
C MET A 70 3.97 2.16 -10.18
N VAL A 71 4.87 1.92 -9.24
CA VAL A 71 5.28 0.57 -8.83
C VAL A 71 4.47 0.15 -7.60
N LEU A 72 3.97 -1.08 -7.61
CA LEU A 72 3.52 -1.74 -6.40
C LEU A 72 4.71 -1.92 -5.48
N ASP A 73 4.69 -1.17 -4.39
CA ASP A 73 5.65 -1.34 -3.32
C ASP A 73 5.19 -2.54 -2.48
N SER A 74 5.64 -3.74 -2.86
CA SER A 74 5.40 -4.98 -2.11
C SER A 74 5.91 -4.87 -0.66
N ASP A 75 6.92 -4.02 -0.46
CA ASP A 75 7.60 -3.79 0.80
C ASP A 75 6.83 -2.83 1.72
N ARG A 76 6.06 -1.86 1.20
CA ARG A 76 5.26 -0.95 2.06
C ARG A 76 4.21 -1.65 2.90
N ASN A 77 3.64 -2.75 2.39
CA ASN A 77 2.65 -3.51 3.14
C ASN A 77 3.29 -4.30 4.30
N GLU A 78 4.59 -4.59 4.24
CA GLU A 78 5.32 -5.28 5.32
C GLU A 78 6.08 -4.32 6.24
N ARG A 79 6.68 -3.26 5.69
CA ARG A 79 7.53 -2.29 6.42
C ARG A 79 6.72 -1.34 7.32
N CYS A 80 5.47 -1.04 6.99
CA CYS A 80 4.63 -0.20 7.86
C CYS A 80 3.95 -0.96 9.00
N SER A 81 3.89 -2.29 8.95
CA SER A 81 3.16 -3.10 9.94
C SER A 81 4.06 -3.66 11.03
N GLY A 82 5.31 -4.02 10.73
CA GLY A 82 6.20 -4.68 11.71
C GLY A 82 6.64 -3.77 12.87
N ASP A 83 7.27 -2.64 12.56
CA ASP A 83 7.87 -1.77 13.58
C ASP A 83 6.81 -1.07 14.45
N SER A 84 5.72 -0.61 13.83
CA SER A 84 4.62 0.06 14.55
C SER A 84 3.90 -0.87 15.52
N VAL A 85 3.76 -2.16 15.17
CA VAL A 85 3.09 -3.14 16.05
C VAL A 85 4.01 -3.54 17.21
N ALA A 86 5.30 -3.70 16.97
CA ALA A 86 6.26 -4.03 18.03
C ALA A 86 6.34 -2.92 19.10
N GLU A 87 6.34 -1.66 18.68
CA GLU A 87 6.36 -0.51 19.58
C GLU A 87 5.06 -0.41 20.41
N LEU A 88 3.91 -0.70 19.78
CA LEU A 88 2.62 -0.75 20.48
C LEU A 88 2.55 -1.90 21.50
N VAL A 89 3.07 -3.09 21.17
CA VAL A 89 3.14 -4.24 22.09
C VAL A 89 4.02 -3.91 23.30
N LYS A 90 5.16 -3.24 23.07
CA LYS A 90 6.04 -2.79 24.18
C LYS A 90 5.30 -1.81 25.09
N TYR A 91 4.64 -0.80 24.52
CA TYR A 91 3.86 0.17 25.27
C TYR A 91 2.76 -0.49 26.12
N LEU A 92 2.03 -1.46 25.55
CA LEU A 92 0.98 -2.18 26.27
C LEU A 92 1.53 -2.93 27.49
N ARG A 93 2.65 -3.65 27.35
CA ARG A 93 3.31 -4.34 28.48
C ARG A 93 3.70 -3.38 29.60
N GLU A 94 4.31 -2.25 29.26
CA GLU A 94 4.69 -1.22 30.24
C GLU A 94 3.46 -0.66 30.99
N LYS A 95 2.31 -0.59 30.32
CA LYS A 95 1.05 -0.17 30.95
C LYS A 95 0.45 -1.25 31.84
N ASP A 96 0.50 -2.51 31.44
CA ASP A 96 0.03 -3.63 32.27
C ASP A 96 0.82 -3.71 33.59
N GLU A 97 2.15 -3.58 33.54
CA GLU A 97 3.01 -3.52 34.75
C GLU A 97 2.68 -2.31 35.64
N LYS A 98 2.35 -1.16 35.03
CA LYS A 98 1.94 0.02 35.80
C LYS A 98 0.58 -0.19 36.46
N ILE A 99 -0.35 -0.87 35.80
CA ILE A 99 -1.65 -1.21 36.35
C ILE A 99 -1.49 -2.13 37.57
N GLU A 100 -0.66 -3.17 37.48
CA GLU A 100 -0.39 -4.08 38.61
C GLU A 100 0.16 -3.34 39.83
N ARG A 101 1.18 -2.49 39.65
CA ARG A 101 1.75 -1.68 40.75
C ARG A 101 0.72 -0.78 41.42
N LEU A 102 -0.14 -0.12 40.62
CA LEU A 102 -1.19 0.76 41.16
C LEU A 102 -2.25 -0.04 41.92
N ILE A 103 -2.55 -1.27 41.50
CA ILE A 103 -3.45 -2.17 42.23
C ILE A 103 -2.83 -2.54 43.57
N GLU A 104 -1.56 -2.96 43.62
CA GLU A 104 -0.88 -3.32 44.87
C GLU A 104 -0.80 -2.15 45.85
N GLU A 105 -0.38 -0.98 45.37
CA GLU A 105 -0.32 0.24 46.16
C GLU A 105 -1.70 0.58 46.74
N LYS A 106 -2.74 0.62 45.91
CA LYS A 106 -4.11 0.90 46.37
C LYS A 106 -4.59 -0.12 47.41
N THR A 107 -4.24 -1.39 47.23
CA THR A 107 -4.65 -2.48 48.15
C THR A 107 -3.96 -2.34 49.50
N THR A 108 -2.66 -2.04 49.51
CA THR A 108 -1.89 -1.81 50.74
C THR A 108 -2.35 -0.57 51.49
N TRP A 109 -2.61 0.54 50.81
CA TRP A 109 -3.19 1.74 51.44
C TRP A 109 -4.55 1.46 52.05
N LYS A 110 -5.40 0.68 51.38
CA LYS A 110 -6.72 0.30 51.91
C LYS A 110 -6.61 -0.50 53.20
N ILE A 111 -5.74 -1.52 53.23
CA ILE A 111 -5.49 -2.33 54.44
C ILE A 111 -4.97 -1.44 55.57
N LYS A 112 -3.99 -0.57 55.28
CA LYS A 112 -3.42 0.35 56.27
C LYS A 112 -4.49 1.28 56.84
N TYR A 113 -5.34 1.84 55.99
CA TYR A 113 -6.44 2.71 56.41
C TYR A 113 -7.42 1.97 57.32
N GLU A 114 -7.88 0.77 56.93
CA GLU A 114 -8.77 -0.07 57.73
C GLU A 114 -8.17 -0.42 59.10
N MET A 115 -6.86 -0.67 59.18
CA MET A 115 -6.16 -0.91 60.45
C MET A 115 -6.08 0.34 61.34
N THR A 116 -5.95 1.53 60.76
CA THR A 116 -5.82 2.79 61.52
C THR A 116 -7.13 3.49 61.84
N SER A 117 -8.24 3.15 61.17
CA SER A 117 -9.56 3.75 61.38
C SER A 117 -10.49 2.91 62.26
N GLY A 118 -10.00 1.78 62.79
CA GLY A 118 -10.72 0.89 63.70
C GLY A 118 -10.42 1.08 65.19
N GLU A 119 -9.60 2.07 65.57
CA GLU A 119 -9.34 2.52 66.95
C GLU A 119 -10.06 3.84 67.25
#